data_AF-A0AAW1QPR8-F1
#
_entry.id   AF-A0AAW1QPR8-F1
#
_cell.length_a   1.000
_cell.length_b   1.000
_cell.length_c   1.000
_cell.angle_alpha   90.00
_cell.angle_beta   90.00
_cell.angle_gamma   90.00
#
_symmetry.space_group_name_H-M   'P 1'
#
loop_
_entity.id
_entity.type
_entity.pdbx_description
1 polymer ?
#
loop_
_entity_poly.entity_id
_entity_poly.type
_entity_poly.pdbx_seq_one_letter_code
_entity_poly.pdbx_strand_id
1 'polypeptide(L)'
;MLRGGLLYMKGLASGHLCIRQEEEHLPVELFQTFVEKIDSLGPYGPFLFMGAVVCAELIPLFPTQPLCLASGLLFGPKMGAIYILSSTLFAATISFSLAKGIGRSLAERLVKQELKGGESSNSIGAAFTRVQATIEQGNFWQQFSAVLALRMTPVVPFSAANYLLGLTPLKFPAYMGASFLGMTLWATLYASIGGASRELLRSGVKFDVLLADVAGRASAYTEDAAIVALVLGVIVAAFWLARYMRNQVRRHGLKDTGHLPGSLSEDEKLERVKDRV
;
A
#
# COMPACT_ATOMS: atom_id res chain seq x y z
N MET A 1 -18.14 53.62 -13.69
CA MET A 1 -18.48 52.21 -14.04
C MET A 1 -17.54 51.14 -13.43
N LEU A 2 -16.81 51.41 -12.33
CA LEU A 2 -15.82 50.46 -11.77
C LEU A 2 -16.02 50.09 -10.28
N ARG A 3 -17.18 50.39 -9.68
CA ARG A 3 -17.49 50.00 -8.28
C ARG A 3 -18.47 48.83 -8.14
N GLY A 4 -19.19 48.44 -9.20
CA GLY A 4 -20.17 47.35 -9.15
C GLY A 4 -19.58 45.93 -9.24
N GLY A 5 -18.43 45.76 -9.91
CA GLY A 5 -17.80 44.44 -10.11
C GLY A 5 -17.10 43.87 -8.87
N LEU A 6 -16.66 44.73 -7.94
CA LEU A 6 -15.90 44.28 -6.76
C LEU A 6 -16.80 43.72 -5.64
N LEU A 7 -18.09 44.07 -5.62
CA LEU A 7 -19.07 43.52 -4.69
C LEU A 7 -19.55 42.12 -5.12
N TYR A 8 -19.67 41.86 -6.43
CA TYR A 8 -20.06 40.55 -6.96
C TYR A 8 -19.01 39.46 -6.68
N MET A 9 -17.72 39.82 -6.76
CA MET A 9 -16.61 38.91 -6.46
C MET A 9 -16.47 38.57 -4.96
N LYS A 10 -16.83 39.50 -4.06
CA LYS A 10 -16.86 39.22 -2.61
C LYS A 10 -18.03 38.33 -2.20
N GLY A 11 -19.21 38.48 -2.84
CA GLY A 11 -20.36 37.61 -2.61
C GLY A 11 -20.13 36.15 -3.06
N LEU A 12 -19.46 35.94 -4.21
CA LEU A 12 -19.11 34.58 -4.68
C LEU A 12 -18.02 33.92 -3.83
N ALA A 13 -17.05 34.69 -3.34
CA ALA A 13 -16.02 34.18 -2.43
C ALA A 13 -16.61 33.78 -1.07
N SER A 14 -17.52 34.59 -0.51
CA SER A 14 -18.22 34.26 0.74
C SER A 14 -19.18 33.06 0.60
N GLY A 15 -19.85 32.89 -0.56
CA GLY A 15 -20.67 31.71 -0.82
C GLY A 15 -19.84 30.42 -0.93
N HIS A 16 -18.70 30.46 -1.62
CA HIS A 16 -17.78 29.31 -1.71
C HIS A 16 -17.07 28.98 -0.38
N LEU A 17 -16.75 29.98 0.44
CA LEU A 17 -16.19 29.75 1.78
C LEU A 17 -17.25 29.23 2.77
N CYS A 18 -18.51 29.67 2.66
CA CYS A 18 -19.60 29.19 3.53
C CYS A 18 -19.97 27.73 3.21
N ILE A 19 -20.05 27.36 1.92
CA ILE A 19 -20.28 25.96 1.52
C ILE A 19 -19.11 25.05 1.96
N ARG A 20 -17.87 25.56 1.92
CA ARG A 20 -16.68 24.80 2.36
C ARG A 20 -16.58 24.64 3.87
N GLN A 21 -17.11 25.59 4.66
CA GLN A 21 -17.13 25.51 6.12
C GLN A 21 -18.16 24.50 6.66
N GLU A 22 -19.27 24.30 5.95
CA GLU A 22 -20.35 23.40 6.40
C GLU A 22 -20.03 21.92 6.12
N GLU A 23 -19.30 21.63 5.03
CA GLU A 23 -18.77 20.27 4.77
C GLU A 23 -17.63 19.86 5.72
N GLU A 24 -16.93 20.82 6.36
CA GLU A 24 -15.74 20.53 7.18
C GLU A 24 -16.08 20.21 8.65
N HIS A 25 -17.22 20.72 9.17
CA HIS A 25 -17.69 20.42 10.54
C HIS A 25 -18.36 19.04 10.67
N LEU A 26 -19.12 18.63 9.66
CA LEU A 26 -19.86 17.36 9.66
C LEU A 26 -18.98 16.09 9.83
N PRO A 27 -17.81 15.95 9.15
CA PRO A 27 -16.98 14.76 9.30
C PRO A 27 -16.32 14.67 10.68
N VAL A 28 -16.04 15.81 11.33
CA VAL A 28 -15.41 15.83 12.66
C VAL A 28 -16.41 15.44 13.74
N GLU A 29 -17.64 15.95 13.71
CA GLU A 29 -18.69 15.55 14.65
C GLU A 29 -19.09 14.08 14.49
N LEU A 30 -19.19 13.60 13.25
CA LEU A 30 -19.44 12.17 12.97
C LEU A 30 -18.32 11.29 13.55
N PHE A 31 -17.07 11.71 13.37
CA PHE A 31 -15.91 11.01 13.89
C PHE A 31 -15.87 11.00 15.42
N GLN A 32 -16.16 12.14 16.07
CA GLN A 32 -16.24 12.22 17.53
C GLN A 32 -17.36 11.32 18.07
N THR A 33 -18.55 11.39 17.48
CA THR A 33 -19.69 10.53 17.85
C THR A 33 -19.34 9.05 17.68
N PHE A 34 -18.62 8.69 16.62
CA PHE A 34 -18.15 7.33 16.39
C PHE A 34 -17.17 6.85 17.47
N VAL A 35 -16.17 7.67 17.80
CA VAL A 35 -15.17 7.39 18.84
C VAL A 35 -15.85 7.22 20.20
N GLU A 36 -16.73 8.15 20.58
CA GLU A 36 -17.49 8.10 21.84
C GLU A 36 -18.37 6.87 21.92
N LYS A 37 -19.05 6.53 20.83
CA LYS A 37 -19.92 5.35 20.79
C LYS A 37 -19.10 4.07 20.96
N ILE A 38 -17.94 3.96 20.34
CA ILE A 38 -17.05 2.81 20.51
C ILE A 38 -16.49 2.71 21.93
N ASP A 39 -16.11 3.84 22.54
CA ASP A 39 -15.61 3.86 23.91
C ASP A 39 -16.71 3.46 24.91
N SER A 40 -17.95 3.89 24.67
CA SER A 40 -19.12 3.55 25.51
C SER A 40 -19.49 2.05 25.52
N LEU A 41 -19.02 1.29 24.52
CA LEU A 41 -19.32 -0.13 24.36
C LEU A 41 -18.39 -1.06 25.16
N GLY A 42 -17.37 -0.50 25.82
CA GLY A 42 -16.46 -1.25 26.70
C GLY A 42 -15.81 -2.44 26.00
N PRO A 43 -15.93 -3.69 26.52
CA PRO A 43 -15.26 -4.87 25.96
C PRO A 43 -15.61 -5.20 24.50
N TYR A 44 -16.78 -4.77 24.01
CA TYR A 44 -17.22 -5.03 22.63
C TYR A 44 -16.74 -3.97 21.63
N GLY A 45 -16.18 -2.85 22.11
CA GLY A 45 -15.68 -1.75 21.28
C GLY A 45 -14.72 -2.18 20.17
N PRO A 46 -13.70 -3.02 20.45
CA PRO A 46 -12.77 -3.49 19.42
C PRO A 46 -13.42 -4.21 18.25
N PHE A 47 -14.39 -5.10 18.49
CA PHE A 47 -15.04 -5.87 17.43
C PHE A 47 -15.87 -5.00 16.50
N LEU A 48 -16.60 -4.04 17.07
CA LEU A 48 -17.39 -3.07 16.30
C LEU A 48 -16.49 -2.10 15.53
N PHE A 49 -15.40 -1.65 16.13
CA PHE A 49 -14.39 -0.86 15.44
C PHE A 49 -13.82 -1.61 14.22
N MET A 50 -13.40 -2.87 14.41
CA MET A 50 -12.87 -3.70 13.34
C MET A 50 -13.90 -3.91 12.22
N GLY A 51 -15.17 -4.18 12.58
CA GLY A 51 -16.27 -4.31 11.63
C GLY A 51 -16.48 -3.02 10.81
N ALA A 52 -16.44 -1.86 11.47
CA ALA A 52 -16.57 -0.57 10.82
C ALA A 52 -15.41 -0.31 9.83
N VAL A 53 -14.17 -0.61 10.23
CA VAL A 53 -13.00 -0.51 9.35
C VAL A 53 -13.14 -1.43 8.15
N VAL A 54 -13.58 -2.68 8.35
CA VAL A 54 -13.79 -3.62 7.24
C VAL A 54 -14.84 -3.08 6.27
N CYS A 55 -15.98 -2.58 6.77
CA CYS A 55 -17.02 -2.00 5.92
C CYS A 55 -16.52 -0.77 5.16
N ALA A 56 -15.77 0.11 5.82
CA ALA A 56 -15.17 1.29 5.21
C ALA A 56 -14.19 0.91 4.10
N GLU A 57 -13.30 -0.06 4.32
CA GLU A 57 -12.32 -0.54 3.32
C GLU A 57 -12.97 -1.29 2.14
N LEU A 58 -14.17 -1.85 2.31
CA LEU A 58 -14.91 -2.45 1.21
C LEU A 58 -15.45 -1.41 0.23
N ILE A 59 -15.67 -0.17 0.68
CA ILE A 59 -16.09 0.94 -0.16
C ILE A 59 -14.85 1.50 -0.88
N PRO A 60 -14.75 1.38 -2.21
CA PRO A 60 -13.59 1.91 -2.93
C PRO A 60 -13.44 3.41 -2.71
N LEU A 61 -12.19 3.87 -2.55
CA LEU A 61 -11.81 5.28 -2.34
C LEU A 61 -12.32 5.92 -1.04
N PHE A 62 -12.88 5.13 -0.12
CA PHE A 62 -13.24 5.64 1.20
C PHE A 62 -11.99 6.04 2.01
N PRO A 63 -11.97 7.24 2.63
CA PRO A 63 -10.83 7.69 3.41
C PRO A 63 -10.76 6.96 4.76
N THR A 64 -9.92 5.94 4.87
CA THR A 64 -9.73 5.17 6.11
C THR A 64 -8.66 5.71 7.05
N GLN A 65 -7.87 6.71 6.64
CA GLN A 65 -6.81 7.31 7.46
C GLN A 65 -7.33 7.82 8.83
N PRO A 66 -8.50 8.48 8.94
CA PRO A 66 -9.05 8.89 10.23
C PRO A 66 -9.33 7.69 11.15
N LEU A 67 -9.83 6.57 10.60
CA LEU A 67 -10.07 5.35 11.37
C LEU A 67 -8.74 4.72 11.84
N CYS A 68 -7.69 4.76 11.03
CA CYS A 68 -6.36 4.31 11.45
C CYS A 68 -5.80 5.12 12.63
N LEU A 69 -6.06 6.44 12.65
CA LEU A 69 -5.70 7.30 13.79
C LEU A 69 -6.59 7.00 15.01
N ALA A 70 -7.89 6.82 14.81
CA ALA A 70 -8.84 6.47 15.87
C ALA A 70 -8.47 5.17 16.58
N SER A 71 -7.91 4.17 15.87
CA SER A 71 -7.51 2.91 16.50
C SER A 71 -6.45 3.13 17.58
N GLY A 72 -5.47 4.00 17.30
CA GLY A 72 -4.45 4.41 18.26
C GLY A 72 -5.04 5.22 19.42
N LEU A 73 -5.93 6.16 19.10
CA LEU A 73 -6.59 7.02 20.09
C LEU A 73 -7.41 6.20 21.10
N LEU A 74 -8.19 5.22 20.62
CA LEU A 74 -9.11 4.41 21.42
C LEU A 74 -8.38 3.29 22.17
N PHE A 75 -7.53 2.53 21.47
CA PHE A 75 -6.98 1.26 21.98
C PHE A 75 -5.49 1.35 22.33
N GLY A 76 -4.86 2.50 22.08
CA GLY A 76 -3.42 2.71 22.23
C GLY A 76 -2.61 2.19 21.03
N PRO A 77 -1.31 2.50 20.95
CA PRO A 77 -0.48 2.21 19.78
C PRO A 77 -0.44 0.73 19.39
N LYS A 78 -0.17 -0.15 20.37
CA LYS A 78 0.03 -1.59 20.12
C LYS A 78 -1.25 -2.30 19.69
N MET A 79 -2.32 -2.17 20.48
CA MET A 79 -3.59 -2.84 20.18
C MET A 79 -4.30 -2.18 18.99
N GLY A 80 -4.21 -0.85 18.86
CA GLY A 80 -4.71 -0.13 17.68
C GLY A 80 -4.05 -0.59 16.38
N ALA A 81 -2.74 -0.83 16.37
CA ALA A 81 -2.02 -1.37 15.22
C ALA A 81 -2.49 -2.80 14.88
N ILE A 82 -2.68 -3.66 15.88
CA ILE A 82 -3.17 -5.04 15.68
C ILE A 82 -4.58 -5.06 15.09
N TYR A 83 -5.48 -4.22 15.63
CA TYR A 83 -6.87 -4.16 15.16
C TYR A 83 -6.97 -3.61 13.74
N ILE A 84 -6.23 -2.55 13.41
CA ILE A 84 -6.25 -1.99 12.05
C ILE A 84 -5.59 -2.95 11.04
N LEU A 85 -4.48 -3.60 11.41
CA LEU A 85 -3.81 -4.58 10.55
C LEU A 85 -4.73 -5.77 10.26
N SER A 86 -5.34 -6.35 11.29
CA SER A 86 -6.28 -7.47 11.14
C SER A 86 -7.48 -7.11 10.25
N SER A 87 -8.07 -5.93 10.48
CA SER A 87 -9.25 -5.46 9.74
C SER A 87 -8.92 -5.18 8.27
N THR A 88 -7.82 -4.49 8.01
CA THR A 88 -7.39 -4.15 6.64
C THR A 88 -7.01 -5.38 5.83
N LEU A 89 -6.37 -6.38 6.44
CA LEU A 89 -6.06 -7.65 5.78
C LEU A 89 -7.31 -8.48 5.49
N PHE A 90 -8.28 -8.46 6.41
CA PHE A 90 -9.56 -9.13 6.20
C PHE A 90 -10.34 -8.48 5.05
N ALA A 91 -10.47 -7.15 5.05
CA ALA A 91 -11.11 -6.40 3.97
C ALA A 91 -10.37 -6.57 2.63
N ALA A 92 -9.03 -6.59 2.65
CA ALA A 92 -8.20 -6.84 1.48
C ALA A 92 -8.42 -8.23 0.89
N THR A 93 -8.62 -9.24 1.73
CA THR A 93 -8.93 -10.61 1.31
C THR A 93 -10.30 -10.68 0.64
N ILE A 94 -11.31 -10.05 1.24
CA ILE A 94 -12.67 -9.99 0.69
C ILE A 94 -12.66 -9.28 -0.67
N SER A 95 -12.10 -8.07 -0.72
CA SER A 95 -12.05 -7.23 -1.92
C SER A 95 -11.32 -7.93 -3.08
N PHE A 96 -10.16 -8.54 -2.78
CA PHE A 96 -9.39 -9.30 -3.76
C PHE A 96 -10.17 -10.50 -4.30
N SER A 97 -10.84 -11.25 -3.42
CA SER A 97 -11.62 -12.44 -3.80
C SER A 97 -12.86 -12.06 -4.60
N LEU A 98 -13.54 -10.97 -4.22
CA LEU A 98 -14.68 -10.44 -4.96
C LEU A 98 -14.27 -10.02 -6.38
N ALA A 99 -13.16 -9.30 -6.52
CA ALA A 99 -12.65 -8.88 -7.83
C ALA A 99 -12.22 -10.06 -8.70
N LYS A 100 -11.59 -11.09 -8.12
CA LYS A 100 -11.12 -12.27 -8.86
C LYS A 100 -12.26 -13.17 -9.34
N GLY A 101 -13.39 -13.16 -8.64
CA GLY A 101 -14.61 -13.87 -9.02
C GLY A 101 -15.56 -13.01 -9.86
N ILE A 102 -16.69 -12.62 -9.25
CA ILE A 102 -17.87 -12.04 -9.91
C ILE A 102 -17.71 -10.51 -10.15
N GLY A 103 -16.73 -9.87 -9.49
CA GLY A 103 -16.55 -8.41 -9.45
C GLY A 103 -15.79 -7.78 -10.62
N ARG A 104 -15.53 -8.52 -11.71
CA ARG A 104 -14.74 -8.02 -12.85
C ARG A 104 -15.29 -6.72 -13.43
N SER A 105 -16.62 -6.64 -13.59
CA SER A 105 -17.31 -5.46 -14.11
C SER A 105 -17.25 -4.25 -13.17
N LEU A 106 -17.19 -4.46 -11.86
CA LEU A 106 -17.15 -3.40 -10.85
C LEU A 106 -15.74 -2.81 -10.75
N ALA A 107 -14.72 -3.67 -10.77
CA ALA A 107 -13.33 -3.24 -10.81
C ALA A 107 -12.97 -2.58 -12.16
N GLU A 108 -13.51 -3.05 -13.29
CA GLU A 108 -13.39 -2.36 -14.59
C GLU A 108 -14.06 -0.98 -14.59
N ARG A 109 -15.18 -0.81 -13.88
CA ARG A 109 -15.82 0.51 -13.68
C ARG A 109 -14.95 1.45 -12.85
N LEU A 110 -14.29 0.94 -11.81
CA LEU A 110 -13.33 1.72 -11.00
C LEU A 110 -12.13 2.15 -11.84
N VAL A 111 -11.55 1.26 -12.64
CA VAL A 111 -10.50 1.62 -13.63
C VAL A 111 -11.00 2.70 -14.57
N LYS A 112 -12.24 2.60 -15.08
CA LYS A 112 -12.82 3.62 -15.96
C LYS A 112 -13.09 4.94 -15.24
N GLN A 113 -13.44 4.94 -13.96
CA GLN A 113 -13.60 6.19 -13.18
C GLN A 113 -12.26 6.87 -12.95
N GLU A 114 -11.21 6.10 -12.62
CA GLU A 114 -9.83 6.60 -12.50
C GLU A 114 -9.29 7.14 -13.83
N LEU A 115 -9.58 6.47 -14.96
CA LEU A 115 -9.12 6.89 -16.30
C LEU A 115 -9.95 8.03 -16.92
N LYS A 116 -11.19 8.25 -16.47
CA LYS A 116 -12.05 9.34 -16.96
C LYS A 116 -11.77 10.69 -16.28
N GLY A 117 -11.08 10.70 -15.14
CA GLY A 117 -10.75 11.91 -14.38
C GLY A 117 -9.62 12.78 -14.96
N GLY A 118 -8.95 12.34 -16.01
CA GLY A 118 -7.90 13.10 -16.68
C GLY A 118 -7.09 12.23 -17.62
N GLU A 119 -6.84 12.72 -18.83
CA GLU A 119 -5.98 12.10 -19.86
C GLU A 119 -4.77 11.38 -19.23
N SER A 120 -4.70 10.05 -19.37
CA SER A 120 -3.52 9.17 -19.49
C SER A 120 -2.15 9.59 -18.88
N SER A 121 -2.11 10.43 -17.84
CA SER A 121 -0.92 11.16 -17.35
C SER A 121 -0.90 11.33 -15.83
N ASN A 122 -1.73 10.59 -15.09
CA ASN A 122 -1.69 10.58 -13.63
C ASN A 122 -0.82 9.42 -13.11
N SER A 123 0.00 9.72 -12.10
CA SER A 123 0.94 8.82 -11.42
C SER A 123 0.33 7.47 -10.98
N ILE A 124 -0.98 7.46 -10.71
CA ILE A 124 -1.78 6.31 -10.28
C ILE A 124 -1.90 5.24 -11.38
N GLY A 125 -2.35 5.62 -12.58
CA GLY A 125 -2.52 4.70 -13.71
C GLY A 125 -1.17 4.14 -14.18
N ALA A 126 -0.13 4.97 -14.18
CA ALA A 126 1.23 4.54 -14.52
C ALA A 126 1.81 3.56 -13.49
N ALA A 127 1.64 3.83 -12.18
CA ALA A 127 2.06 2.92 -11.13
C ALA A 127 1.34 1.58 -11.21
N PHE A 128 0.01 1.59 -11.42
CA PHE A 128 -0.76 0.37 -11.58
C PHE A 128 -0.35 -0.43 -12.81
N THR A 129 -0.20 0.22 -13.98
CA THR A 129 0.21 -0.45 -15.23
C THR A 129 1.57 -1.13 -15.08
N ARG A 130 2.53 -0.49 -14.41
CA ARG A 130 3.85 -1.09 -14.12
C ARG A 130 3.75 -2.32 -13.22
N VAL A 131 2.92 -2.23 -12.18
CA VAL A 131 2.69 -3.35 -11.26
C VAL A 131 1.97 -4.49 -11.98
N GLN A 132 0.95 -4.20 -12.78
CA GLN A 132 0.22 -5.17 -13.57
C GLN A 132 1.14 -5.91 -14.55
N ALA A 133 1.95 -5.21 -15.35
CA ALA A 133 2.90 -5.82 -16.28
C ALA A 133 3.90 -6.75 -15.56
N THR A 134 4.37 -6.33 -14.38
CA THR A 134 5.26 -7.14 -13.54
C THR A 134 4.55 -8.38 -12.98
N ILE A 135 3.25 -8.27 -12.66
CA ILE A 135 2.46 -9.39 -12.12
C ILE A 135 2.17 -10.44 -13.20
N GLU A 136 1.80 -10.01 -14.41
CA GLU A 136 1.41 -10.88 -15.52
C GLU A 136 2.57 -11.76 -16.01
N GLN A 137 3.78 -11.20 -16.06
CA GLN A 137 4.98 -11.92 -16.51
C GLN A 137 5.83 -12.46 -15.35
N GLY A 138 5.43 -12.16 -14.11
CA GLY A 138 6.23 -12.36 -12.92
C GLY A 138 6.06 -13.72 -12.26
N ASN A 139 7.16 -14.26 -11.77
CA ASN A 139 7.16 -15.32 -10.78
C ASN A 139 6.60 -14.81 -9.43
N PHE A 140 6.32 -15.73 -8.49
CA PHE A 140 5.79 -15.42 -7.15
C PHE A 140 6.48 -14.22 -6.46
N TRP A 141 7.82 -14.16 -6.54
CA TRP A 141 8.60 -13.10 -5.90
C TRP A 141 8.52 -11.74 -6.60
N GLN A 142 8.36 -11.74 -7.93
CA GLN A 142 8.15 -10.51 -8.69
C GLN A 142 6.75 -9.95 -8.41
N GLN A 143 5.75 -10.84 -8.35
CA GLN A 143 4.40 -10.50 -7.91
C GLN A 143 4.38 -9.90 -6.49
N PHE A 144 5.06 -10.56 -5.54
CA PHE A 144 5.18 -10.09 -4.16
C PHE A 144 5.83 -8.71 -4.06
N SER A 145 7.00 -8.54 -4.69
CA SER A 145 7.75 -7.28 -4.63
C SER A 145 7.03 -6.13 -5.32
N ALA A 146 6.33 -6.38 -6.43
CA ALA A 146 5.52 -5.38 -7.11
C ALA A 146 4.36 -4.88 -6.22
N VAL A 147 3.65 -5.79 -5.55
CA VAL A 147 2.59 -5.42 -4.60
C VAL A 147 3.17 -4.69 -3.39
N LEU A 148 4.29 -5.15 -2.85
CA LEU A 148 4.92 -4.51 -1.69
C LEU A 148 5.34 -3.07 -2.03
N ALA A 149 5.99 -2.87 -3.18
CA ALA A 149 6.36 -1.54 -3.67
C ALA A 149 5.14 -0.63 -3.86
N LEU A 150 4.03 -1.19 -4.37
CA LEU A 150 2.77 -0.48 -4.49
C LEU A 150 2.24 -0.05 -3.12
N ARG A 151 2.27 -0.92 -2.10
CA ARG A 151 1.81 -0.60 -0.73
C ARG A 151 2.67 0.43 -0.03
N MET A 152 3.97 0.48 -0.32
CA MET A 152 4.90 1.46 0.26
C MET A 152 4.75 2.85 -0.39
N THR A 153 4.17 2.90 -1.58
CA THR A 153 3.97 4.16 -2.29
C THR A 153 2.53 4.62 -2.08
N PRO A 154 2.26 5.82 -1.51
CA PRO A 154 0.89 6.29 -1.21
C PRO A 154 0.12 6.76 -2.46
N VAL A 155 0.47 6.24 -3.64
CA VAL A 155 -0.06 6.69 -4.93
C VAL A 155 -1.45 6.11 -5.20
N VAL A 156 -1.72 4.88 -4.76
CA VAL A 156 -3.03 4.22 -5.01
C VAL A 156 -3.74 3.98 -3.68
N PRO A 157 -5.00 4.43 -3.52
CA PRO A 157 -5.81 4.13 -2.33
C PRO A 157 -5.91 2.63 -2.05
N PHE A 158 -5.77 2.24 -0.79
CA PHE A 158 -5.65 0.83 -0.39
C PHE A 158 -6.84 -0.03 -0.84
N SER A 159 -8.07 0.45 -0.61
CA SER A 159 -9.31 -0.22 -1.00
C SER A 159 -9.38 -0.44 -2.52
N ALA A 160 -9.13 0.60 -3.31
CA ALA A 160 -9.12 0.52 -4.77
C ALA A 160 -8.05 -0.46 -5.28
N ALA A 161 -6.83 -0.40 -4.74
CA ALA A 161 -5.74 -1.29 -5.11
C ALA A 161 -6.09 -2.78 -4.90
N ASN A 162 -6.87 -3.11 -3.87
CA ASN A 162 -7.28 -4.50 -3.59
C ASN A 162 -8.14 -5.08 -4.72
N TYR A 163 -9.09 -4.29 -5.23
CA TYR A 163 -9.94 -4.69 -6.34
C TYR A 163 -9.15 -4.78 -7.65
N LEU A 164 -8.29 -3.79 -7.91
CA LEU A 164 -7.46 -3.76 -9.11
C LEU A 164 -6.50 -4.94 -9.19
N LEU A 165 -5.82 -5.26 -8.09
CA LEU A 165 -4.92 -6.41 -8.01
C LEU A 165 -5.67 -7.74 -8.13
N GLY A 166 -6.92 -7.81 -7.69
CA GLY A 166 -7.77 -8.99 -7.85
C GLY A 166 -8.14 -9.32 -9.31
N LEU A 167 -8.07 -8.33 -10.21
CA LEU A 167 -8.28 -8.53 -11.65
C LEU A 167 -7.08 -9.16 -12.37
N THR A 168 -5.91 -9.16 -11.73
CA THR A 168 -4.67 -9.65 -12.33
C THR A 168 -4.47 -11.14 -12.03
N PRO A 169 -3.59 -11.87 -12.75
CA PRO A 169 -3.25 -13.26 -12.43
C PRO A 169 -2.41 -13.42 -11.13
N LEU A 170 -2.49 -12.46 -10.21
CA LEU A 170 -1.76 -12.44 -8.95
C LEU A 170 -2.10 -13.65 -8.07
N LYS A 171 -1.05 -14.27 -7.53
CA LYS A 171 -1.16 -15.35 -6.55
C LYS A 171 -1.55 -14.77 -5.19
N PHE A 172 -2.61 -15.31 -4.60
CA PHE A 172 -3.13 -14.85 -3.30
C PHE A 172 -2.06 -14.82 -2.19
N PRO A 173 -1.17 -15.84 -2.05
CA PRO A 173 -0.15 -15.78 -1.00
C PRO A 173 0.89 -14.66 -1.23
N ALA A 174 1.21 -14.32 -2.49
CA ALA A 174 2.10 -13.21 -2.80
C ALA A 174 1.45 -11.86 -2.43
N TYR A 175 0.17 -11.71 -2.78
CA TYR A 175 -0.65 -10.56 -2.43
C TYR A 175 -0.76 -10.35 -0.91
N MET A 176 -1.12 -11.39 -0.17
CA MET A 176 -1.33 -11.31 1.27
C MET A 176 -0.04 -11.08 2.02
N GLY A 177 1.05 -11.78 1.66
CA GLY A 177 2.34 -11.55 2.30
C GLY A 177 2.85 -10.13 2.08
N ALA A 178 2.74 -9.61 0.86
CA ALA A 178 3.15 -8.25 0.55
C ALA A 178 2.27 -7.20 1.26
N SER A 179 0.95 -7.43 1.30
CA SER A 179 0.00 -6.52 1.98
C SER A 179 0.19 -6.55 3.50
N PHE A 180 0.48 -7.71 4.10
CA PHE A 180 0.80 -7.83 5.52
C PHE A 180 2.02 -6.99 5.88
N LEU A 181 3.13 -7.15 5.15
CA LEU A 181 4.35 -6.37 5.41
C LEU A 181 4.14 -4.88 5.18
N GLY A 182 3.52 -4.51 4.06
CA GLY A 182 3.27 -3.11 3.74
C GLY A 182 2.37 -2.44 4.77
N MET A 183 1.28 -3.10 5.17
CA MET A 183 0.33 -2.53 6.13
C MET A 183 0.83 -2.54 7.56
N THR A 184 1.74 -3.45 7.94
CA THR A 184 2.32 -3.45 9.29
C THR A 184 3.05 -2.13 9.56
N LEU A 185 3.79 -1.62 8.57
CA LEU A 185 4.47 -0.32 8.68
C LEU A 185 3.47 0.82 8.89
N TRP A 186 2.46 0.91 8.02
CA TRP A 186 1.45 1.97 8.09
C TRP A 186 0.59 1.89 9.35
N ALA A 187 0.12 0.68 9.72
CA ALA A 187 -0.69 0.44 10.90
C ALA A 187 0.02 0.90 12.19
N THR A 188 1.31 0.58 12.30
CA THR A 188 2.13 0.99 13.44
C THR A 188 2.30 2.51 13.48
N LEU A 189 2.56 3.14 12.34
CA LEU A 189 2.71 4.59 12.24
C LEU A 189 1.44 5.32 12.68
N TYR A 190 0.29 5.01 12.05
CA TYR A 190 -0.97 5.69 12.34
C TYR A 190 -1.46 5.42 13.77
N ALA A 191 -1.36 4.18 14.26
CA ALA A 191 -1.76 3.87 15.62
C ALA A 191 -0.85 4.55 16.67
N SER A 192 0.44 4.72 16.38
CA SER A 192 1.35 5.45 17.25
C SER A 192 0.99 6.93 17.33
N ILE A 193 0.70 7.58 16.19
CA ILE A 193 0.25 8.98 16.15
C ILE A 193 -1.08 9.15 16.90
N GLY A 194 -2.04 8.25 16.67
CA GLY A 194 -3.32 8.27 17.37
C GLY A 194 -3.18 8.07 18.89
N GLY A 195 -2.37 7.10 19.30
CA GLY A 195 -2.11 6.83 20.72
C GLY A 195 -1.37 7.96 21.42
N ALA A 196 -0.48 8.64 20.71
CA ALA A 196 0.18 9.84 21.21
C ALA A 196 -0.82 10.99 21.41
N SER A 197 -1.74 11.17 20.46
CA SER A 197 -2.83 12.16 20.58
C SER A 197 -3.70 11.92 21.83
N ARG A 198 -3.90 10.66 22.22
CA ARG A 198 -4.59 10.28 23.47
C ARG A 198 -3.90 10.83 24.72
N GLU A 199 -2.57 10.76 24.75
CA GLU A 199 -1.78 11.22 25.90
C GLU A 199 -1.78 12.74 25.99
N LEU A 200 -1.67 13.44 24.85
CA LEU A 200 -1.82 14.90 24.80
C LEU A 200 -3.14 15.37 25.40
N LEU A 201 -4.24 14.72 25.02
CA LEU A 201 -5.58 15.06 25.52
C LEU A 201 -5.72 14.82 27.04
N ARG A 202 -4.94 13.90 27.62
CA ARG A 202 -4.98 13.59 29.06
C ARG A 202 -4.02 14.41 29.91
N SER A 203 -2.90 14.85 29.33
CA SER A 203 -1.77 15.41 30.09
C SER A 203 -1.40 16.85 29.72
N GLY A 204 -1.93 17.40 28.61
CA GLY A 204 -1.62 18.77 28.16
C GLY A 204 -0.15 18.99 27.76
N VAL A 205 0.60 17.90 27.53
CA VAL A 205 2.03 17.92 27.24
C VAL A 205 2.32 18.55 25.86
N LYS A 206 3.52 19.13 25.68
CA LYS A 206 3.94 19.75 24.42
C LYS A 206 4.24 18.70 23.33
N PHE A 207 3.89 19.03 22.08
CA PHE A 207 4.03 18.18 20.89
C PHE A 207 5.48 17.68 20.66
N ASP A 208 6.46 18.41 21.18
CA ASP A 208 7.90 18.12 21.03
C ASP A 208 8.33 16.88 21.85
N VAL A 209 7.80 16.75 23.08
CA VAL A 209 7.98 15.55 23.92
C VAL A 209 7.23 14.38 23.31
N LEU A 210 6.11 14.66 22.64
CA LEU A 210 5.32 13.67 21.92
C LEU A 210 6.06 13.10 20.71
N LEU A 211 6.71 13.95 19.92
CA LEU A 211 7.52 13.53 18.78
C LEU A 211 8.72 12.71 19.24
N ALA A 212 9.35 13.09 20.35
CA ALA A 212 10.43 12.33 20.96
C ALA A 212 9.95 10.99 21.55
N ASP A 213 8.76 10.94 22.16
CA ASP A 213 8.15 9.69 22.66
C ASP A 213 7.61 8.82 21.54
N VAL A 214 7.04 9.36 20.47
CA VAL A 214 6.66 8.62 19.26
C VAL A 214 7.90 8.10 18.56
N ALA A 215 8.98 8.87 18.45
CA ALA A 215 10.25 8.41 17.89
C ALA A 215 10.93 7.38 18.80
N GLY A 216 10.90 7.59 20.11
CA GLY A 216 11.47 6.69 21.13
C GLY A 216 10.67 5.41 21.33
N ARG A 217 9.34 5.46 21.21
CA ARG A 217 8.45 4.28 21.24
C ARG A 217 8.34 3.63 19.89
N ALA A 218 8.41 4.36 18.79
CA ALA A 218 8.73 3.76 17.50
C ALA A 218 10.06 3.02 17.63
N SER A 219 11.06 3.56 18.34
CA SER A 219 12.31 2.86 18.64
C SER A 219 12.13 1.61 19.54
N ALA A 220 11.29 1.68 20.57
CA ALA A 220 11.02 0.55 21.48
C ALA A 220 10.14 -0.54 20.84
N TYR A 221 9.19 -0.15 19.98
CA TYR A 221 8.42 -1.06 19.12
C TYR A 221 9.22 -1.51 17.92
N THR A 222 10.26 -0.78 17.48
CA THR A 222 11.23 -1.26 16.51
C THR A 222 12.20 -2.27 17.10
N GLU A 223 12.30 -2.48 18.41
CA GLU A 223 13.03 -3.68 18.84
C GLU A 223 12.29 -4.92 18.37
N ASP A 224 10.99 -5.08 18.64
CA ASP A 224 10.24 -6.22 18.12
C ASP A 224 9.95 -6.11 16.60
N ALA A 225 9.51 -4.95 16.13
CA ALA A 225 9.12 -4.74 14.73
C ALA A 225 10.32 -4.51 13.80
N ALA A 226 11.44 -3.98 14.28
CA ALA A 226 12.70 -3.96 13.53
C ALA A 226 13.57 -5.19 13.81
N ILE A 227 13.41 -5.99 14.86
CA ILE A 227 13.89 -7.38 14.80
C ILE A 227 13.11 -8.13 13.72
N VAL A 228 11.79 -8.00 13.65
CA VAL A 228 11.01 -8.60 12.56
C VAL A 228 11.40 -8.02 11.20
N ALA A 229 11.52 -6.71 11.05
CA ALA A 229 11.90 -6.09 9.77
C ALA A 229 13.39 -6.25 9.41
N LEU A 230 14.29 -6.38 10.38
CA LEU A 230 15.72 -6.68 10.19
C LEU A 230 15.91 -8.17 9.92
N VAL A 231 15.22 -9.07 10.60
CA VAL A 231 15.20 -10.49 10.27
C VAL A 231 14.63 -10.69 8.87
N LEU A 232 13.51 -10.05 8.54
CA LEU A 232 12.94 -10.08 7.19
C LEU A 232 13.85 -9.40 6.16
N GLY A 233 14.47 -8.27 6.51
CA GLY A 233 15.38 -7.52 5.66
C GLY A 233 16.70 -8.27 5.41
N VAL A 234 17.24 -8.94 6.43
CA VAL A 234 18.43 -9.80 6.35
C VAL A 234 18.10 -11.07 5.58
N ILE A 235 16.92 -11.68 5.76
CA ILE A 235 16.46 -12.81 4.95
C ILE A 235 16.33 -12.39 3.47
N VAL A 236 15.71 -11.24 3.20
CA VAL A 236 15.57 -10.69 1.84
C VAL A 236 16.94 -10.33 1.24
N ALA A 237 17.83 -9.70 2.01
CA ALA A 237 19.17 -9.29 1.57
C ALA A 237 20.09 -10.49 1.36
N ALA A 238 20.13 -11.46 2.28
CA ALA A 238 20.90 -12.70 2.14
C ALA A 238 20.40 -13.51 0.93
N PHE A 239 19.09 -13.52 0.70
CA PHE A 239 18.51 -14.18 -0.47
C PHE A 239 18.81 -13.43 -1.77
N TRP A 240 18.76 -12.09 -1.76
CA TRP A 240 19.17 -11.25 -2.88
C TRP A 240 20.65 -11.42 -3.21
N LEU A 241 21.53 -11.47 -2.19
CA LEU A 241 22.96 -11.70 -2.34
C LEU A 241 23.24 -13.11 -2.90
N ALA A 242 22.58 -14.13 -2.36
CA ALA A 242 22.69 -15.51 -2.85
C ALA A 242 22.25 -15.62 -4.31
N ARG A 243 21.23 -14.86 -4.73
CA ARG A 243 20.77 -14.81 -6.11
C ARG A 243 21.68 -13.99 -7.01
N TYR A 244 22.22 -12.87 -6.53
CA TYR A 244 23.21 -12.06 -7.22
C TYR A 244 24.47 -12.89 -7.52
N MET A 245 24.97 -13.62 -6.52
CA MET A 245 26.10 -14.55 -6.65
C MET A 245 25.80 -15.68 -7.65
N ARG A 246 24.61 -16.30 -7.57
CA ARG A 246 24.23 -17.37 -8.51
C ARG A 246 24.09 -16.89 -9.95
N ASN A 247 23.60 -15.67 -10.15
CA ASN A 247 23.50 -15.05 -11.48
C ASN A 247 24.87 -14.63 -12.02
N GLN A 248 25.80 -14.19 -11.16
CA GLN A 248 27.20 -13.93 -11.51
C GLN A 248 27.90 -15.21 -11.98
N VAL A 249 27.78 -16.30 -11.21
CA VAL A 249 28.37 -17.61 -11.58
C VAL A 249 27.80 -18.15 -12.89
N ARG A 250 26.49 -18.00 -13.12
CA ARG A 250 25.85 -18.44 -14.36
C ARG A 250 26.26 -17.60 -15.58
N ARG A 251 26.57 -16.31 -15.40
CA ARG A 251 27.09 -15.43 -16.46
C ARG A 251 28.55 -15.70 -16.80
N HIS A 252 29.37 -16.11 -15.83
CA HIS A 252 30.76 -16.49 -16.06
C HIS A 252 30.91 -17.93 -16.56
N GLY A 253 30.09 -18.89 -16.09
CA GLY A 253 30.09 -20.28 -16.59
C GLY A 253 29.57 -20.44 -18.04
N LEU A 254 28.80 -19.47 -18.54
CA LEU A 254 28.40 -19.39 -19.95
C LEU A 254 29.48 -18.77 -20.85
N LYS A 255 30.50 -18.09 -20.29
CA LYS A 255 31.62 -17.55 -21.08
C LYS A 255 32.70 -18.59 -21.33
N ASP A 256 32.92 -19.53 -20.41
CA ASP A 256 33.94 -20.59 -20.58
C ASP A 256 33.50 -21.77 -21.46
N THR A 257 32.21 -21.88 -21.79
CA THR A 257 31.69 -22.93 -22.69
C THR A 257 31.58 -22.50 -24.16
N GLY A 258 31.93 -21.25 -24.48
CA GLY A 258 31.93 -20.70 -25.84
C GLY A 258 33.20 -20.96 -26.67
N HIS A 259 34.14 -21.74 -26.16
CA HIS A 259 35.31 -22.19 -26.90
C HIS A 259 35.50 -23.69 -26.69
N LEU A 260 34.70 -24.48 -27.41
CA LEU A 260 35.09 -25.85 -27.74
C LEU A 260 36.19 -25.75 -28.81
N PRO A 261 37.45 -26.13 -28.54
CA PRO A 261 38.47 -26.20 -29.56
C PRO A 261 38.13 -27.37 -30.49
N GLY A 262 37.45 -27.11 -31.60
CA GLY A 262 37.25 -28.12 -32.64
C GLY A 262 36.01 -28.04 -33.53
N SER A 263 35.09 -27.09 -33.36
CA SER A 263 33.97 -26.97 -34.30
C SER A 263 34.36 -26.10 -35.50
N LEU A 264 34.92 -26.74 -36.54
CA LEU A 264 35.12 -26.14 -37.86
C LEU A 264 33.80 -25.60 -38.40
N SER A 265 33.82 -24.40 -38.98
CA SER A 265 32.64 -23.79 -39.61
C SER A 265 32.16 -24.67 -40.78
N GLU A 266 30.85 -24.66 -41.07
CA GLU A 266 30.25 -25.41 -42.18
C GLU A 266 30.92 -25.08 -43.53
N ASP A 267 31.39 -23.84 -43.70
CA ASP A 267 32.12 -23.39 -44.88
C ASP A 267 33.50 -24.07 -45.02
N GLU A 268 34.19 -24.31 -43.89
CA GLU A 268 35.49 -25.00 -43.85
C GLU A 268 35.37 -26.52 -44.11
N LYS A 269 34.22 -27.11 -43.75
CA LYS A 269 33.93 -28.52 -44.06
C LYS A 269 33.66 -28.72 -45.55
N LEU A 270 33.02 -27.75 -46.20
CA LEU A 270 32.73 -27.76 -47.63
C LEU A 270 33.97 -27.59 -48.50
N GLU A 271 34.95 -26.78 -48.06
CA GLU A 271 36.25 -26.66 -48.75
C GLU A 271 37.06 -27.96 -48.69
N ARG A 272 37.14 -28.63 -47.52
CA ARG A 272 37.90 -29.90 -47.41
C ARG A 272 37.31 -31.07 -48.19
N VAL A 273 36.03 -31.02 -48.55
CA VAL A 273 35.39 -32.04 -49.39
C VAL A 273 35.69 -31.81 -50.87
N LYS A 274 35.87 -30.54 -51.31
CA LYS A 274 36.29 -30.22 -52.67
C LYS A 274 37.74 -30.63 -52.95
N ASP A 275 38.62 -30.59 -51.96
CA ASP A 275 40.03 -30.99 -52.11
C ASP A 275 40.25 -32.53 -52.13
N ARG A 276 39.19 -33.34 -52.02
CA ARG A 276 39.26 -34.82 -52.01
C ARG A 276 38.62 -35.52 -53.21
N VAL A 277 38.21 -34.78 -54.25
CA VAL A 277 37.71 -35.32 -55.53
C VAL A 277 38.60 -34.82 -56.65
#